data_AF-A0A956WPK3-F1
#
_entry.id   AF-A0A956WPK3-F1
#
_cell.length_a   1.000
_cell.length_b   1.000
_cell.length_c   1.000
_cell.angle_alpha   90.00
_cell.angle_beta   90.00
_cell.angle_gamma   90.00
#
_symmetry.space_group_name_H-M   'P 1'
#
loop_
_entity.id
_entity.type
_entity.pdbx_description
1 polymer ?
#
loop_
_entity_poly.entity_id
_entity_poly.type
_entity_poly.pdbx_seq_one_letter_code
_entity_poly.pdbx_strand_id
1 'polypeptide(L)'
;MMNEAPYPVSPAVTEEIVPREPLVPVKYIVVGVVVSLIVATLFVALLVYLALNYADTIIVVRDIFIITLGIMSCLSGIVLILLLISIIRLINMLEFELKPILLKTNDTLGTIRGTTVFMSENVMGPVTKASSYMAGLRRGVLTLFGDPRRNLGK
;
A
#
# COMPACT_ATOMS: atom_id res chain seq x y z
N MET A 1 22.73 8.11 54.03
CA MET A 1 21.62 9.08 53.89
C MET A 1 21.61 9.51 52.43
N MET A 2 20.76 8.87 51.62
CA MET A 2 20.73 9.03 50.16
C MET A 2 19.95 10.29 49.79
N ASN A 3 20.58 11.16 49.00
CA ASN A 3 20.00 12.38 48.46
C ASN A 3 19.19 12.01 47.20
N GLU A 4 17.89 11.76 47.35
CA GLU A 4 17.00 11.52 46.22
C GLU A 4 16.58 12.88 45.64
N ALA A 5 17.23 13.29 44.56
CA ALA A 5 16.79 14.42 43.77
C ALA A 5 15.34 14.17 43.30
N PRO A 6 14.39 15.09 43.51
CA PRO A 6 13.02 14.90 43.05
C PRO A 6 12.99 14.66 41.55
N TYR A 7 12.50 13.50 41.11
CA TYR A 7 12.20 13.26 39.71
C TYR A 7 11.26 14.37 39.21
N PRO A 8 11.51 14.97 38.03
CA PRO A 8 10.57 15.92 37.46
C PRO A 8 9.26 15.16 37.23
N VAL A 9 8.22 15.55 37.96
CA VAL A 9 6.86 15.08 37.69
C VAL A 9 6.57 15.58 36.28
N SER A 10 6.62 14.67 35.29
CA SER A 10 6.05 14.94 33.99
C SER A 10 4.66 15.50 34.28
N PRO A 11 4.30 16.68 33.73
CA PRO A 11 2.95 17.18 33.93
C PRO A 11 2.06 16.00 33.55
N ALA A 12 1.18 15.61 34.48
CA ALA A 12 0.09 14.73 34.13
C ALA A 12 -0.43 15.33 32.84
N VAL A 13 -0.30 14.60 31.73
CA VAL A 13 -1.11 14.89 30.57
C VAL A 13 -2.49 14.63 31.15
N THR A 14 -3.08 15.69 31.69
CA THR A 14 -4.52 15.85 31.75
C THR A 14 -4.85 15.60 30.29
N GLU A 15 -5.25 14.36 29.98
CA GLU A 15 -6.17 14.15 28.89
C GLU A 15 -7.31 15.07 29.25
N GLU A 16 -7.20 16.34 28.80
CA GLU A 16 -8.35 17.17 28.57
C GLU A 16 -9.22 16.25 27.74
N ILE A 17 -10.29 15.77 28.38
CA ILE A 17 -11.40 15.16 27.69
C ILE A 17 -11.95 16.32 26.87
N VAL A 18 -11.30 16.59 25.72
CA VAL A 18 -11.75 17.55 24.73
C VAL A 18 -13.15 17.08 24.43
N PRO A 19 -14.19 17.83 24.83
CA PRO A 19 -15.56 17.44 24.54
C PRO A 19 -15.61 17.33 23.02
N ARG A 20 -15.70 16.12 22.48
CA ARG A 20 -15.96 15.94 21.05
C ARG A 20 -17.36 16.50 20.85
N GLU A 21 -17.44 17.79 20.56
CA GLU A 21 -18.66 18.38 20.03
C GLU A 21 -19.04 17.51 18.83
N PRO A 22 -20.23 16.90 18.83
CA PRO A 22 -20.62 16.04 17.72
C PRO A 22 -20.61 16.90 16.46
N LEU A 23 -19.63 16.66 15.58
CA LEU A 23 -19.32 17.41 14.36
C LEU A 23 -20.49 17.44 13.34
N VAL A 24 -21.62 16.82 13.66
CA VAL A 24 -22.92 17.06 13.04
C VAL A 24 -23.98 17.07 14.15
N PRO A 25 -24.68 18.19 14.40
CA PRO A 25 -25.72 18.22 15.42
C PRO A 25 -26.81 17.22 15.04
N VAL A 26 -27.21 16.36 15.98
CA VAL A 26 -28.23 15.30 15.76
C VAL A 26 -29.51 15.84 15.11
N LYS A 27 -29.84 17.11 15.37
CA LYS A 27 -30.96 17.82 14.75
C LYS A 27 -30.87 17.88 13.22
N TYR A 28 -29.69 18.05 12.62
CA TYR A 28 -29.53 18.05 11.16
C TYR A 28 -29.72 16.66 10.54
N ILE A 29 -29.29 15.61 11.25
CA ILE A 29 -29.55 14.22 10.83
C ILE A 29 -31.04 13.93 10.88
N VAL A 30 -31.72 14.34 11.95
CA VAL A 30 -33.18 14.18 12.10
C VAL A 30 -33.93 14.95 11.01
N VAL A 31 -33.54 16.21 10.75
CA VAL A 31 -34.15 17.02 9.68
C VAL A 31 -33.90 16.37 8.31
N GLY A 32 -32.69 15.89 8.03
CA GLY A 32 -32.39 15.21 6.76
C GLY A 32 -33.24 13.95 6.55
N VAL A 33 -33.42 13.13 7.59
CA VAL A 33 -34.28 11.93 7.54
C VAL A 33 -35.75 12.31 7.35
N VAL A 34 -36.25 13.32 8.08
CA VAL A 34 -37.64 13.77 7.96
C VAL A 34 -37.92 14.34 6.58
N VAL A 35 -37.02 15.16 6.03
CA VAL A 35 -37.15 15.70 4.67
C VAL A 35 -37.13 14.58 3.64
N SER A 36 -36.21 13.61 3.77
CA SER A 36 -36.15 12.44 2.89
C SER A 36 -37.46 11.64 2.92
N LEU A 37 -38.02 11.40 4.11
CA LEU A 37 -39.30 10.70 4.26
C LEU A 37 -40.48 11.46 3.65
N ILE A 38 -40.53 12.78 3.84
CA ILE A 38 -41.59 13.60 3.24
C ILE A 38 -41.49 13.56 1.72
N VAL A 39 -40.29 13.74 1.16
CA VAL A 39 -40.06 13.69 -0.29
C VAL A 39 -40.41 12.31 -0.85
N ALA A 40 -40.01 11.23 -0.19
CA ALA A 40 -40.36 9.87 -0.61
C ALA A 40 -41.87 9.64 -0.57
N THR A 41 -42.55 10.10 0.48
CA THR A 41 -44.01 9.96 0.62
C THR A 41 -44.74 10.74 -0.48
N LEU A 42 -44.33 11.98 -0.76
CA LEU A 42 -44.90 12.78 -1.85
C LEU A 42 -44.64 12.16 -3.22
N PHE A 43 -43.45 11.61 -3.44
CA PHE A 43 -43.12 10.92 -4.69
C PHE A 43 -43.99 9.69 -4.90
N VAL A 44 -44.16 8.85 -3.87
CA VAL A 44 -45.03 7.67 -3.94
C VAL A 44 -46.49 8.08 -4.15
N ALA A 45 -46.98 9.09 -3.43
CA ALA A 45 -48.35 9.60 -3.61
C ALA A 45 -48.59 10.12 -5.03
N LEU A 46 -47.60 10.81 -5.61
CA LEU A 46 -47.64 11.27 -7.00
C LEU A 46 -47.65 10.11 -7.99
N LEU A 47 -46.83 9.08 -7.79
CA LEU A 47 -46.85 7.88 -8.63
C LEU A 47 -48.20 7.15 -8.56
N VAL A 48 -48.80 7.03 -7.38
CA VAL A 48 -50.12 6.42 -7.20
C VAL A 48 -51.20 7.28 -7.86
N TYR A 49 -51.14 8.60 -7.71
CA TYR A 49 -52.07 9.51 -8.38
C TYR A 49 -51.98 9.39 -9.91
N LEU A 50 -50.77 9.33 -10.48
CA LEU A 50 -50.58 9.07 -11.91
C LEU A 50 -51.09 7.69 -12.32
N ALA A 51 -50.86 6.65 -11.50
CA ALA A 51 -51.33 5.29 -11.75
C ALA A 51 -52.84 5.17 -11.82
N LEU A 52 -53.57 5.89 -10.96
CA LEU A 52 -55.03 5.84 -10.93
C LEU A 52 -55.68 6.65 -12.06
N ASN A 53 -55.07 7.77 -12.46
CA ASN A 53 -55.65 8.66 -13.48
C ASN A 53 -55.17 8.35 -14.92
N TYR A 54 -53.99 7.73 -15.09
CA TYR A 54 -53.35 7.48 -16.39
C TYR A 54 -52.86 6.02 -16.52
N ALA A 55 -53.67 5.07 -16.06
CA ALA A 55 -53.32 3.64 -16.01
C ALA A 55 -52.87 3.08 -17.37
N ASP A 56 -53.58 3.44 -18.46
CA ASP A 56 -53.30 2.90 -19.80
C ASP A 56 -51.91 3.31 -20.33
N THR A 57 -51.52 4.58 -20.12
CA THR A 57 -50.19 5.05 -20.52
C THR A 57 -49.09 4.40 -19.70
N ILE A 58 -49.33 4.14 -18.41
CA ILE A 58 -48.34 3.51 -17.52
C ILE A 58 -48.08 2.05 -17.90
N ILE A 59 -49.09 1.33 -18.39
CA ILE A 59 -48.92 -0.05 -18.89
C ILE A 59 -47.92 -0.06 -20.06
N VAL A 60 -48.10 0.82 -21.04
CA VAL A 60 -47.20 0.90 -22.21
C VAL A 60 -45.79 1.29 -21.79
N VAL A 61 -45.65 2.28 -20.91
CA VAL A 61 -44.34 2.71 -20.40
C VAL A 61 -43.65 1.55 -19.66
N ARG A 62 -44.34 0.89 -18.72
CA ARG A 62 -43.79 -0.25 -17.98
C ARG A 62 -43.31 -1.35 -18.91
N ASP A 63 -44.08 -1.69 -19.94
CA ASP A 63 -43.72 -2.76 -20.86
C ASP A 63 -42.43 -2.43 -21.65
N ILE A 64 -42.25 -1.18 -22.09
CA ILE A 64 -41.00 -0.71 -22.73
C ILE A 64 -39.82 -0.76 -21.75
N PHE A 65 -40.03 -0.36 -20.49
CA PHE A 65 -39.00 -0.41 -19.46
C PHE A 65 -38.59 -1.86 -19.16
N ILE A 66 -39.53 -2.78 -19.04
CA ILE A 66 -39.24 -4.20 -18.80
C ILE A 66 -38.45 -4.79 -19.98
N ILE A 67 -38.83 -4.51 -21.23
CA ILE A 67 -38.09 -5.00 -22.41
C ILE A 67 -36.67 -4.44 -22.40
N THR A 68 -36.52 -3.14 -22.16
CA THR A 68 -35.20 -2.47 -22.13
C THR A 68 -34.32 -2.99 -20.99
N LEU A 69 -34.87 -3.11 -19.78
CA LEU A 69 -34.18 -3.69 -18.62
C LEU A 69 -33.82 -5.16 -18.84
N GLY A 70 -34.68 -5.93 -19.51
CA GLY A 70 -34.40 -7.31 -19.89
C GLY A 70 -33.21 -7.42 -20.85
N ILE A 71 -33.17 -6.57 -21.89
CA ILE A 71 -32.03 -6.50 -22.82
C ILE A 71 -30.77 -6.06 -22.09
N MET A 72 -30.86 -5.03 -21.24
CA MET A 72 -29.74 -4.53 -20.45
C MET A 72 -29.23 -5.57 -19.45
N SER A 73 -30.12 -6.36 -18.83
CA SER A 73 -29.77 -7.47 -17.94
C SER A 73 -29.11 -8.60 -18.70
N CYS A 74 -29.58 -8.94 -19.92
CA CYS A 74 -28.93 -9.93 -20.78
C CYS A 74 -27.51 -9.48 -21.16
N LEU A 75 -27.36 -8.22 -21.57
CA LEU A 75 -26.06 -7.61 -21.87
C LEU A 75 -25.14 -7.59 -20.64
N SER A 76 -25.65 -7.19 -19.48
CA SER A 76 -24.91 -7.23 -18.21
C SER A 76 -24.50 -8.66 -17.83
N GLY A 77 -25.33 -9.66 -18.14
CA GLY A 77 -25.01 -11.07 -17.96
C GLY A 77 -23.81 -11.50 -18.80
N ILE A 78 -23.76 -11.09 -20.08
CA ILE A 78 -22.60 -11.32 -20.95
C ILE A 78 -21.36 -10.65 -20.37
N VAL A 79 -21.47 -9.40 -19.91
CA VAL A 79 -20.35 -8.67 -19.28
C VAL A 79 -19.85 -9.40 -18.03
N LEU A 80 -20.74 -9.94 -17.19
CA LEU A 80 -20.35 -10.73 -16.02
C LEU A 80 -19.57 -11.99 -16.42
N ILE A 81 -20.00 -12.70 -17.47
CA ILE A 81 -19.27 -13.86 -17.98
C ILE A 81 -17.88 -13.46 -18.49
N LEU A 82 -17.79 -12.37 -19.26
CA LEU A 82 -16.51 -11.85 -19.73
C LEU A 82 -15.59 -11.45 -18.58
N LEU A 83 -16.13 -10.84 -17.52
CA LEU A 83 -15.38 -10.50 -16.32
C LEU A 83 -14.85 -11.76 -15.63
N LEU A 84 -15.67 -12.81 -15.51
CA LEU A 84 -15.23 -14.09 -14.96
C LEU A 84 -14.08 -14.70 -15.80
N ILE A 85 -14.20 -14.70 -17.13
CA ILE A 85 -13.13 -15.15 -18.03
C ILE A 85 -11.86 -14.30 -17.83
N SER A 86 -12.01 -12.99 -17.65
CA SER A 86 -10.90 -12.08 -17.38
C SER A 86 -10.18 -12.43 -16.08
N ILE A 87 -10.93 -12.71 -15.00
CA ILE A 87 -10.37 -13.16 -13.72
C ILE A 87 -9.65 -14.50 -13.89
N ILE A 88 -10.25 -15.47 -14.59
CA ILE A 88 -9.63 -16.78 -14.83
C ILE A 88 -8.30 -16.60 -15.56
N ARG A 89 -8.26 -15.78 -16.61
CA ARG A 89 -7.04 -15.50 -17.36
C ARG A 89 -5.98 -14.83 -16.48
N LEU A 90 -6.38 -13.91 -15.61
CA LEU A 90 -5.47 -13.26 -14.67
C LEU A 90 -4.88 -14.28 -13.70
N ILE A 91 -5.69 -15.11 -13.07
CA ILE A 91 -5.24 -16.16 -12.15
C ILE A 91 -4.27 -17.10 -12.87
N ASN A 92 -4.61 -17.53 -14.09
CA ASN A 92 -3.77 -18.40 -14.90
C ASN A 92 -2.40 -17.77 -15.18
N MET A 93 -2.33 -16.49 -15.56
CA MET A 93 -1.07 -15.78 -15.78
C MET A 93 -0.26 -15.64 -14.48
N LEU A 94 -0.91 -15.31 -13.37
CA LEU A 94 -0.25 -15.20 -12.06
C LEU A 94 0.38 -16.55 -11.66
N GLU A 95 -0.32 -17.65 -11.85
CA GLU A 95 0.12 -18.98 -11.45
C GLU A 95 1.20 -19.55 -12.37
N PHE A 96 1.03 -19.46 -13.68
CA PHE A 96 1.93 -20.12 -14.64
C PHE A 96 3.10 -19.24 -15.09
N GLU A 97 2.97 -17.92 -15.05
CA GLU A 97 4.03 -17.01 -15.53
C GLU A 97 4.70 -16.27 -14.37
N LEU A 98 3.95 -15.65 -13.46
CA LEU A 98 4.55 -14.82 -12.42
C LEU A 98 5.16 -15.61 -11.25
N LYS A 99 4.49 -16.67 -10.78
CA LYS A 99 5.00 -17.55 -9.71
C LYS A 99 6.41 -18.11 -10.00
N PRO A 100 6.71 -18.68 -11.18
CA PRO A 100 8.06 -19.17 -11.46
C PRO A 100 9.09 -18.05 -11.57
N ILE A 101 8.73 -16.83 -12.03
CA ILE A 101 9.64 -15.68 -12.03
C ILE A 101 10.06 -15.33 -10.60
N LEU A 102 9.10 -15.30 -9.66
CA LEU A 102 9.39 -15.04 -8.25
C LEU A 102 10.27 -16.13 -7.65
N LEU A 103 10.03 -17.40 -7.99
CA LEU A 103 10.84 -18.52 -7.51
C LEU A 103 12.29 -18.44 -8.03
N LYS A 104 12.47 -18.26 -9.35
CA LYS A 104 13.81 -18.13 -9.96
C LYS A 104 14.56 -16.90 -9.48
N THR A 105 13.83 -15.82 -9.14
CA THR A 105 14.43 -14.64 -8.52
C THR A 105 14.98 -14.97 -7.13
N ASN A 106 14.28 -15.78 -6.34
CA ASN A 106 14.76 -16.24 -5.04
C ASN A 106 16.04 -17.09 -5.17
N ASP A 107 16.05 -18.04 -6.11
CA ASP A 107 17.24 -18.87 -6.40
C ASP A 107 18.43 -18.01 -6.88
N THR A 108 18.15 -16.96 -7.65
CA THR A 108 19.15 -16.00 -8.12
C THR A 108 19.71 -15.20 -6.94
N LEU A 109 18.88 -14.76 -5.99
CA LEU A 109 19.36 -14.10 -4.77
C LEU A 109 20.26 -15.02 -3.92
N GLY A 110 19.91 -16.31 -3.82
CA GLY A 110 20.76 -17.32 -3.19
C GLY A 110 22.11 -17.48 -3.89
N THR A 111 22.08 -17.56 -5.22
CA THR A 111 23.30 -17.67 -6.05
C THR A 111 24.16 -16.42 -5.97
N ILE A 112 23.59 -15.22 -6.06
CA ILE A 112 24.32 -13.95 -5.95
C ILE A 112 24.98 -13.83 -4.58
N ARG A 113 24.27 -14.20 -3.50
CA ARG A 113 24.87 -14.26 -2.16
C ARG A 113 26.02 -15.25 -2.13
N GLY A 114 25.85 -16.45 -2.69
CA GLY A 114 26.90 -17.46 -2.81
C GLY A 114 28.13 -16.94 -3.57
N THR A 115 27.95 -16.37 -4.75
CA THR A 115 29.05 -15.80 -5.56
C THR A 115 29.73 -14.63 -4.85
N THR A 116 28.98 -13.79 -4.13
CA THR A 116 29.55 -12.68 -3.35
C THR A 116 30.38 -13.21 -2.17
N VAL A 117 29.91 -14.24 -1.46
CA VAL A 117 30.67 -14.90 -0.39
C VAL A 117 31.91 -15.58 -0.95
N PHE A 118 31.80 -16.32 -2.05
CA PHE A 118 32.95 -16.94 -2.72
C PHE A 118 33.98 -15.91 -3.22
N MET A 119 33.54 -14.83 -3.84
CA MET A 119 34.42 -13.73 -4.25
C MET A 119 35.06 -13.04 -3.05
N SER A 120 34.31 -12.85 -1.95
CA SER A 120 34.80 -12.26 -0.72
C SER A 120 35.91 -13.12 -0.07
N GLU A 121 35.66 -14.39 0.14
CA GLU A 121 36.60 -15.29 0.82
C GLU A 121 37.81 -15.61 -0.07
N ASN A 122 37.58 -15.87 -1.35
CA ASN A 122 38.61 -16.45 -2.22
C ASN A 122 39.39 -15.42 -3.06
N VAL A 123 38.88 -14.20 -3.21
CA VAL A 123 39.54 -13.14 -4.03
C VAL A 123 39.87 -11.90 -3.19
N MET A 124 38.93 -11.40 -2.37
CA MET A 124 39.19 -10.20 -1.55
C MET A 124 40.16 -10.46 -0.40
N GLY A 125 40.08 -11.62 0.25
CA GLY A 125 41.03 -12.05 1.28
C GLY A 125 42.50 -12.00 0.81
N PRO A 126 42.87 -12.68 -0.29
CA PRO A 126 44.24 -12.66 -0.79
C PRO A 126 44.68 -11.29 -1.32
N VAL A 127 43.80 -10.51 -1.99
CA VAL A 127 44.14 -9.15 -2.46
C VAL A 127 44.48 -8.22 -1.30
N THR A 128 43.70 -8.29 -0.21
CA THR A 128 43.94 -7.46 0.98
C THR A 128 45.27 -7.82 1.64
N LYS A 129 45.56 -9.13 1.80
CA LYS A 129 46.86 -9.61 2.32
C LYS A 129 48.03 -9.22 1.41
N ALA A 130 47.91 -9.35 0.09
CA ALA A 130 48.98 -8.98 -0.83
C ALA A 130 49.31 -7.49 -0.74
N SER A 131 48.29 -6.62 -0.68
CA SER A 131 48.50 -5.18 -0.50
C SER A 131 49.13 -4.85 0.86
N SER A 132 48.75 -5.57 1.94
CA SER A 132 49.29 -5.31 3.28
C SER A 132 50.75 -5.73 3.40
N TYR A 133 51.15 -6.85 2.79
CA TYR A 133 52.56 -7.24 2.67
C TYR A 133 53.36 -6.21 1.88
N MET A 134 52.85 -5.75 0.74
CA MET A 134 53.55 -4.75 -0.09
C MET A 134 53.64 -3.38 0.62
N ALA A 135 52.59 -2.97 1.32
CA ALA A 135 52.59 -1.75 2.14
C ALA A 135 53.54 -1.86 3.33
N GLY A 136 53.60 -3.02 3.99
CA GLY A 136 54.53 -3.33 5.07
C GLY A 136 55.97 -3.34 4.59
N LEU A 137 56.24 -3.95 3.42
CA LEU A 137 57.57 -3.98 2.80
C LEU A 137 58.03 -2.56 2.44
N ARG A 138 57.17 -1.77 1.80
CA ARG A 138 57.48 -0.37 1.45
C ARG A 138 57.80 0.46 2.69
N ARG A 139 57.04 0.29 3.78
CA ARG A 139 57.32 0.97 5.06
C ARG A 139 58.58 0.47 5.73
N GLY A 140 58.84 -0.83 5.73
CA GLY A 140 60.07 -1.42 6.28
C GLY A 140 61.32 -0.93 5.57
N VAL A 141 61.29 -0.88 4.23
CA VAL A 141 62.35 -0.32 3.39
C VAL A 141 62.52 1.17 3.65
N LEU A 142 61.43 1.95 3.71
CA LEU A 142 61.50 3.38 4.04
C LEU A 142 62.09 3.64 5.44
N THR A 143 61.80 2.79 6.43
CA THR A 143 62.36 2.94 7.78
C THR A 143 63.82 2.49 7.87
N LEU A 144 64.24 1.51 7.07
CA LEU A 144 65.63 1.03 7.03
C LEU A 144 66.54 1.93 6.18
N PHE A 145 66.06 2.45 5.06
CA PHE A 145 66.84 3.34 4.17
C PHE A 145 66.81 4.82 4.58
N GLY A 146 66.34 5.12 5.79
CA GLY A 146 66.41 6.45 6.37
C GLY A 146 65.39 7.39 5.73
N ASP A 147 64.49 7.91 6.56
CA ASP A 147 63.56 8.95 6.19
C ASP A 147 64.34 10.21 5.75
N PRO A 148 64.36 10.58 4.45
CA PRO A 148 65.13 11.72 3.97
C PRO A 148 64.53 13.07 4.41
N ARG A 149 63.37 13.06 5.09
CA ARG A 149 62.64 14.28 5.47
C ARG A 149 62.92 14.78 6.88
N ARG A 150 63.83 14.17 7.65
CA ARG A 150 64.16 14.66 9.01
C ARG A 150 65.35 15.62 9.08
N ASN A 151 65.91 16.07 7.96
CA ASN A 151 67.05 17.01 7.94
C ASN A 151 66.80 18.33 7.18
N LEU A 152 65.54 18.80 7.11
CA LEU A 152 65.26 20.15 6.61
C LEU A 152 64.34 20.89 7.59
N GLY A 153 64.97 21.60 8.52
CA GLY A 153 64.30 22.46 9.49
C GLY A 153 65.15 22.72 10.71
N LYS A 154 65.93 23.81 10.66
CA LYS A 154 66.34 24.57 11.84
C LYS A 154 65.12 25.20 12.51
#